data_AF-A0ABD4KSL5-F1
#
_entry.id   AF-A0ABD4KSL5-F1
#
_cell.length_a   1.000
_cell.length_b   1.000
_cell.length_c   1.000
_cell.angle_alpha   90.00
_cell.angle_beta   90.00
_cell.angle_gamma   90.00
#
_symmetry.space_group_name_H-M   'P 1'
#
loop_
_entity.id
_entity.type
_entity.pdbx_description
1 polymer ?
#
loop_
_entity_poly.entity_id
_entity_poly.type
_entity_poly.pdbx_seq_one_letter_code
_entity_poly.pdbx_strand_id
1 'polypeptide(L)'
;RDGLLNRSASIASLSLSELNLLFAENEGKSGGEFYTPKDVNHLVTALGLRYQPKSLCDPFAGAGNTAFSFSNVSKERVCIDTQEVNKDAYFQLIISRVIRGIKGRDFFGDSLSNPIYQKNEYDLIVSFPPFGMKIPKSSREDIYYSMGNEWLDVASILPESRSDWFITLSMLS
;
A
#
# COMPACT_ATOMS: atom_id res chain seq x y z
N ARG A 1 -12.74 -7.32 -31.41
CA ARG A 1 -12.79 -8.29 -30.28
C ARG A 1 -12.24 -7.65 -29.00
N ASP A 2 -11.18 -6.85 -29.09
CA ASP A 2 -10.55 -6.15 -27.95
C ASP A 2 -11.46 -5.12 -27.25
N GLY A 3 -12.34 -4.42 -27.99
CA GLY A 3 -13.23 -3.41 -27.40
C GLY A 3 -14.30 -3.97 -26.44
N LEU A 4 -14.70 -5.24 -26.58
CA LEU A 4 -15.65 -5.88 -25.67
C LEU A 4 -14.98 -6.36 -24.38
N LEU A 5 -13.79 -6.96 -24.49
CA LEU A 5 -12.98 -7.35 -23.33
C LEU A 5 -12.60 -6.14 -22.48
N ASN A 6 -12.26 -5.01 -23.12
CA ASN A 6 -11.91 -3.77 -22.42
C ASN A 6 -13.12 -3.15 -21.69
N ARG A 7 -14.34 -3.25 -22.26
CA ARG A 7 -15.59 -2.82 -21.60
C ARG A 7 -15.97 -3.73 -20.42
N SER A 8 -15.81 -5.04 -20.55
CA SER A 8 -16.08 -5.97 -19.45
C SER A 8 -15.10 -5.80 -18.30
N ALA A 9 -13.81 -5.59 -18.59
CA ALA A 9 -12.81 -5.26 -17.59
C ALA A 9 -13.10 -3.91 -16.90
N SER A 10 -13.58 -2.91 -17.65
CA SER A 10 -13.96 -1.61 -17.06
C SER A 10 -15.18 -1.74 -16.14
N ILE A 11 -16.21 -2.52 -16.52
CA ILE A 11 -17.37 -2.76 -15.66
C ILE A 11 -16.97 -3.54 -14.41
N ALA A 12 -16.16 -4.59 -14.54
CA ALA A 12 -15.68 -5.37 -13.40
C ALA A 12 -14.87 -4.51 -12.42
N SER A 13 -13.99 -3.64 -12.92
CA SER A 13 -13.20 -2.73 -12.09
C SER A 13 -14.06 -1.69 -11.36
N LEU A 14 -15.07 -1.14 -12.03
CA LEU A 14 -16.02 -0.20 -11.44
C LEU A 14 -16.86 -0.90 -10.36
N SER A 15 -17.44 -2.06 -10.67
CA SER A 15 -18.22 -2.85 -9.70
C SER A 15 -17.42 -3.23 -8.46
N LEU A 16 -16.15 -3.65 -8.64
CA LEU A 16 -15.26 -3.95 -7.51
C LEU A 16 -14.98 -2.70 -6.67
N SER A 17 -14.76 -1.55 -7.31
CA SER A 17 -14.48 -0.31 -6.61
C SER A 17 -15.68 0.16 -5.79
N GLU A 18 -16.90 0.02 -6.31
CA GLU A 18 -18.13 0.33 -5.57
C GLU A 18 -18.40 -0.66 -4.42
N LEU A 19 -18.12 -1.95 -4.63
CA LEU A 19 -18.25 -2.96 -3.59
C LEU A 19 -17.26 -2.72 -2.43
N ASN A 20 -16.02 -2.32 -2.73
CA ASN A 20 -15.05 -1.92 -1.71
C ASN A 20 -15.51 -0.69 -0.90
N LEU A 21 -16.16 0.29 -1.55
CA LEU A 21 -16.75 1.44 -0.85
C LEU A 21 -17.83 1.01 0.13
N LEU A 22 -18.76 0.15 -0.30
CA LEU A 22 -19.85 -0.33 0.54
C LEU A 22 -19.33 -1.11 1.76
N PHE A 23 -18.27 -1.91 1.58
CA PHE A 23 -17.64 -2.60 2.70
C PHE A 23 -16.95 -1.64 3.67
N ALA A 24 -16.18 -0.68 3.15
CA ALA A 24 -15.54 0.36 3.96
C ALA A 24 -16.55 1.20 4.76
N GLU A 25 -17.66 1.59 4.14
CA GLU A 25 -18.75 2.32 4.82
C GLU A 25 -19.39 1.48 5.94
N ASN A 26 -19.49 0.16 5.74
CA ASN A 26 -20.05 -0.75 6.73
C ASN A 26 -19.07 -1.01 7.89
N GLU A 27 -17.76 -1.08 7.61
CA GLU A 27 -16.69 -1.19 8.62
C GLU A 27 -16.47 0.12 9.41
N GLY A 28 -16.73 1.27 8.78
CA GLY A 28 -16.58 2.62 9.33
C GLY A 28 -17.44 2.92 10.58
N LYS A 29 -18.39 2.04 10.93
CA LYS A 29 -19.10 2.09 12.21
C LYS A 29 -18.23 1.67 13.41
N SER A 30 -17.01 1.17 13.16
CA SER A 30 -16.10 0.63 14.17
C SER A 30 -14.66 1.17 14.08
N GLY A 31 -14.43 2.30 13.39
CA GLY A 31 -13.13 3.00 13.40
C GLY A 31 -11.92 2.19 12.92
N GLY A 32 -12.10 1.28 11.95
CA GLY A 32 -11.06 0.38 11.45
C GLY A 32 -10.29 0.90 10.21
N GLU A 33 -9.06 0.40 10.09
CA GLU A 33 -7.89 0.89 9.32
C GLU A 33 -7.94 0.83 7.77
N PHE A 34 -9.07 0.62 7.11
CA PHE A 34 -9.03 -0.06 5.80
C PHE A 34 -9.43 0.75 4.55
N TYR A 35 -9.68 2.06 4.65
CA TYR A 35 -10.10 2.82 3.48
C TYR A 35 -9.45 4.20 3.35
N THR A 36 -8.66 4.35 2.29
CA THR A 36 -8.15 5.64 1.81
C THR A 36 -9.18 6.28 0.87
N PRO A 37 -9.73 7.47 1.19
CA PRO A 37 -10.72 8.13 0.34
C PRO A 37 -10.23 8.35 -1.11
N LYS A 38 -11.14 8.20 -2.08
CA LYS A 38 -10.86 8.40 -3.52
C LYS A 38 -10.11 9.72 -3.81
N ASP A 39 -10.49 10.82 -3.15
CA ASP A 39 -9.85 12.13 -3.35
C ASP A 39 -8.40 12.17 -2.84
N VAL A 40 -8.10 11.46 -1.75
CA VAL A 40 -6.73 11.32 -1.24
C VAL A 40 -5.90 10.52 -2.25
N ASN A 41 -6.43 9.41 -2.77
CA ASN A 41 -5.75 8.61 -3.79
C ASN A 41 -5.48 9.41 -5.07
N HIS A 42 -6.44 10.23 -5.52
CA HIS A 42 -6.25 11.12 -6.68
C HIS A 42 -5.14 12.13 -6.44
N LEU A 43 -5.10 12.78 -5.27
CA LEU A 43 -4.05 13.74 -4.94
C LEU A 43 -2.67 13.07 -4.90
N VAL A 44 -2.55 11.96 -4.17
CA VAL A 44 -1.29 11.21 -4.03
C VAL A 44 -0.79 10.72 -5.40
N THR A 45 -1.68 10.19 -6.24
CA THR A 45 -1.35 9.79 -7.61
C THR A 45 -0.88 10.97 -8.46
N ALA A 46 -1.60 12.09 -8.41
CA ALA A 46 -1.24 13.27 -9.19
C ALA A 46 0.10 13.87 -8.78
N LEU A 47 0.47 13.77 -7.49
CA LEU A 47 1.79 14.17 -7.00
C LEU A 47 2.88 13.18 -7.43
N GLY A 48 2.65 11.88 -7.23
CA GLY A 48 3.64 10.84 -7.54
C GLY A 48 3.94 10.69 -9.03
N LEU A 49 2.94 10.83 -9.91
CA LEU A 49 3.14 10.72 -11.36
C LEU A 49 3.98 11.85 -11.96
N ARG A 50 4.20 12.97 -11.24
CA ARG A 50 5.12 14.03 -11.68
C ARG A 50 6.57 13.54 -11.81
N TYR A 51 6.91 12.50 -11.06
CA TYR A 51 8.24 11.88 -11.08
C TYR A 51 8.39 10.80 -12.15
N GLN A 52 7.34 10.51 -12.92
CA GLN A 52 7.34 9.49 -13.98
C GLN A 52 7.90 8.12 -13.51
N PRO A 53 7.40 7.57 -12.38
CA PRO A 53 7.94 6.32 -11.84
C PRO A 53 7.64 5.15 -12.79
N LYS A 54 8.63 4.28 -12.96
CA LYS A 54 8.50 2.99 -13.68
C LYS A 54 8.25 1.84 -12.72
N SER A 55 8.77 1.93 -11.50
CA SER A 55 8.52 0.98 -10.41
C SER A 55 7.99 1.69 -9.17
N LEU A 56 7.03 1.07 -8.51
CA LEU A 56 6.41 1.57 -7.28
C LEU A 56 6.22 0.41 -6.30
N CYS A 57 6.34 0.70 -5.00
CA CYS A 57 5.89 -0.21 -3.97
C CYS A 57 4.92 0.42 -2.96
N ASP A 58 4.03 -0.41 -2.41
CA ASP A 58 3.21 -0.09 -1.26
C ASP A 58 3.38 -1.18 -0.18
N PRO A 59 4.18 -0.91 0.87
CA PRO A 59 4.46 -1.89 1.93
C PRO A 59 3.30 -2.08 2.92
N PHE A 60 2.24 -1.28 2.87
CA PHE A 60 1.05 -1.43 3.71
C PHE A 60 -0.19 -1.31 2.83
N ALA A 61 -0.28 -2.23 1.86
CA ALA A 61 -1.12 -2.03 0.68
C ALA A 61 -2.62 -2.09 0.96
N GLY A 62 -3.06 -2.72 2.04
CA GLY A 62 -4.45 -3.08 2.26
C GLY A 62 -5.00 -3.81 1.04
N ALA A 63 -6.15 -3.34 0.52
CA ALA A 63 -6.76 -3.86 -0.70
C ALA A 63 -6.14 -3.30 -2.01
N GLY A 64 -5.04 -2.54 -1.93
CA GLY A 64 -4.30 -1.98 -3.07
C GLY A 64 -4.89 -0.69 -3.65
N ASN A 65 -5.81 -0.03 -2.95
CA ASN A 65 -6.51 1.16 -3.45
C ASN A 65 -5.54 2.31 -3.79
N THR A 66 -4.58 2.57 -2.91
CA THR A 66 -3.57 3.62 -3.07
C THR A 66 -2.62 3.29 -4.21
N ALA A 67 -1.91 2.16 -4.14
CA ALA A 67 -0.95 1.76 -5.17
C ALA A 67 -1.58 1.65 -6.57
N PHE A 68 -2.74 0.98 -6.71
CA PHE A 68 -3.38 0.74 -8.01
C PHE A 68 -4.06 1.98 -8.61
N SER A 69 -4.18 3.08 -7.86
CA SER A 69 -4.63 4.34 -8.46
C SER A 69 -3.62 4.89 -9.48
N PHE A 70 -2.33 4.56 -9.37
CA PHE A 70 -1.30 4.93 -10.33
C PHE A 70 -1.47 4.26 -11.70
N SER A 71 -1.96 3.02 -11.76
CA SER A 71 -2.17 2.34 -13.04
C SER A 71 -3.37 2.88 -13.83
N ASN A 72 -4.32 3.52 -13.15
CA ASN A 72 -5.52 4.06 -13.80
C ASN A 72 -5.24 5.38 -14.53
N VAL A 73 -4.27 6.15 -14.04
CA VAL A 73 -3.97 7.52 -14.52
C VAL A 73 -2.69 7.57 -15.35
N SER A 74 -1.73 6.67 -15.09
CA SER A 74 -0.46 6.66 -15.81
C SER A 74 -0.66 6.33 -17.30
N LYS A 75 -0.01 7.11 -18.16
CA LYS A 75 0.08 6.83 -19.61
C LYS A 75 1.04 5.67 -19.91
N GLU A 76 1.96 5.40 -18.99
CA GLU A 76 2.94 4.33 -19.08
C GLU A 76 2.63 3.20 -18.08
N ARG A 77 3.04 1.97 -18.39
CA ARG A 77 2.82 0.85 -17.48
C ARG A 77 3.84 0.90 -16.33
N VAL A 78 3.36 1.27 -15.14
CA VAL A 78 4.11 1.20 -13.89
C VAL A 78 4.09 -0.24 -13.35
N CYS A 79 5.23 -0.75 -12.90
CA CYS A 79 5.31 -2.00 -12.15
C CYS A 79 5.05 -1.72 -10.67
N ILE A 80 4.05 -2.37 -10.09
CA ILE A 80 3.57 -2.08 -8.73
C ILE A 80 3.74 -3.33 -7.88
N ASP A 81 4.67 -3.32 -6.94
CA ASP A 81 4.80 -4.37 -5.91
C ASP A 81 4.08 -3.93 -4.63
N THR A 82 3.57 -4.87 -3.86
CA THR A 82 2.77 -4.60 -2.65
C THR A 82 3.08 -5.60 -1.56
N GLN A 83 2.89 -5.19 -0.30
CA GLN A 83 2.94 -6.10 0.84
C GLN A 83 1.77 -5.83 1.77
N GLU A 84 1.14 -6.90 2.28
CA GLU A 84 0.01 -6.81 3.19
C GLU A 84 0.00 -7.96 4.21
N VAL A 85 -0.28 -7.64 5.47
CA VAL A 85 -0.29 -8.58 6.61
C VAL A 85 -1.68 -9.16 6.86
N ASN A 86 -2.73 -8.41 6.58
CA ASN A 86 -4.11 -8.85 6.70
C ASN A 86 -4.46 -9.76 5.52
N LYS A 87 -4.81 -11.01 5.84
CA LYS A 87 -5.08 -12.05 4.84
C LYS A 87 -6.27 -11.73 3.94
N ASP A 88 -7.33 -11.14 4.47
CA ASP A 88 -8.53 -10.82 3.70
C ASP A 88 -8.26 -9.65 2.74
N ALA A 89 -7.59 -8.60 3.23
CA ALA A 89 -7.14 -7.48 2.40
C ALA A 89 -6.16 -7.93 1.32
N TYR A 90 -5.24 -8.85 1.64
CA TYR A 90 -4.31 -9.44 0.67
C TYR A 90 -5.02 -10.20 -0.46
N PHE A 91 -6.10 -10.94 -0.18
CA PHE A 91 -6.89 -11.57 -1.24
C PHE A 91 -7.65 -10.55 -2.09
N GLN A 92 -8.20 -9.50 -1.48
CA GLN A 92 -8.85 -8.40 -2.22
C GLN A 92 -7.87 -7.70 -3.15
N LEU A 93 -6.65 -7.45 -2.67
CA LEU A 93 -5.53 -6.91 -3.41
C LEU A 93 -5.20 -7.76 -4.66
N ILE A 94 -5.03 -9.08 -4.51
CA ILE A 94 -4.77 -9.99 -5.64
C ILE A 94 -5.92 -9.93 -6.67
N ILE A 95 -7.17 -10.01 -6.21
CA ILE A 95 -8.35 -9.97 -7.07
C ILE A 95 -8.38 -8.64 -7.86
N SER A 96 -8.13 -7.52 -7.18
CA SER A 96 -8.08 -6.18 -7.77
C SER A 96 -6.99 -6.08 -8.83
N ARG A 97 -5.79 -6.61 -8.57
CA ARG A 97 -4.68 -6.67 -9.52
C ARG A 97 -5.07 -7.43 -10.78
N VAL A 98 -5.63 -8.63 -10.63
CA VAL A 98 -6.02 -9.50 -11.75
C VAL A 98 -7.08 -8.82 -12.62
N ILE A 99 -8.12 -8.25 -12.01
CA ILE A 99 -9.20 -7.56 -12.73
C ILE A 99 -8.67 -6.34 -13.50
N ARG A 100 -7.71 -5.61 -12.92
CA ARG A 100 -7.13 -4.40 -13.51
C ARG A 100 -5.95 -4.68 -14.45
N GLY A 101 -5.41 -5.89 -14.49
CA GLY A 101 -4.27 -6.27 -15.33
C GLY A 101 -2.98 -5.54 -14.97
N ILE A 102 -2.75 -5.26 -13.68
CA ILE A 102 -1.60 -4.49 -13.18
C ILE A 102 -0.37 -5.39 -13.05
N LYS A 103 0.79 -4.92 -13.54
CA LYS A 103 2.07 -5.62 -13.43
C LYS A 103 2.69 -5.47 -12.04
N GLY A 104 3.40 -6.50 -11.58
CA GLY A 104 4.13 -6.53 -10.31
C GLY A 104 3.73 -7.74 -9.46
N ARG A 105 4.13 -7.74 -8.19
CA ARG A 105 3.96 -8.85 -7.24
C ARG A 105 3.26 -8.39 -5.98
N ASP A 106 2.38 -9.24 -5.45
CA ASP A 106 1.79 -9.07 -4.12
C ASP A 106 2.48 -10.02 -3.14
N PHE A 107 2.93 -9.50 -2.00
CA PHE A 107 3.56 -10.26 -0.93
C PHE A 107 2.65 -10.31 0.31
N PHE A 108 2.53 -11.50 0.90
CA PHE A 108 1.84 -11.67 2.17
C PHE A 108 2.85 -11.67 3.32
N GLY A 109 2.66 -10.78 4.29
CA GLY A 109 3.49 -10.72 5.49
C GLY A 109 3.55 -9.34 6.14
N ASP A 110 4.04 -9.31 7.37
CA ASP A 110 4.22 -8.09 8.14
C ASP A 110 5.46 -7.32 7.66
N SER A 111 5.24 -6.07 7.23
CA SER A 111 6.27 -5.21 6.63
C SER A 111 7.26 -4.62 7.63
N LEU A 112 7.00 -4.74 8.94
CA LEU A 112 7.93 -4.33 9.98
C LEU A 112 8.87 -5.47 10.41
N SER A 113 8.37 -6.70 10.47
CA SER A 113 9.17 -7.87 10.87
C SER A 113 9.80 -8.61 9.70
N ASN A 114 9.23 -8.53 8.50
CA ASN A 114 9.76 -9.16 7.30
C ASN A 114 9.48 -8.28 6.05
N PRO A 115 10.23 -7.17 5.88
CA PRO A 115 10.06 -6.25 4.76
C PRO A 115 10.57 -6.87 3.45
N ILE A 116 9.71 -7.61 2.74
CA ILE A 116 10.09 -8.26 1.47
C ILE A 116 10.37 -7.20 0.39
N TYR A 117 9.68 -6.06 0.46
CA TYR A 117 9.86 -4.94 -0.47
C TYR A 117 11.30 -4.41 -0.50
N GLN A 118 12.03 -4.39 0.62
CA GLN A 118 13.42 -3.90 0.70
C GLN A 118 14.43 -4.69 -0.16
N LYS A 119 14.03 -5.84 -0.71
CA LYS A 119 14.87 -6.62 -1.62
C LYS A 119 14.94 -6.05 -3.04
N ASN A 120 14.18 -5.00 -3.36
CA ASN A 120 14.19 -4.34 -4.66
C ASN A 120 14.25 -2.82 -4.49
N GLU A 121 14.77 -2.12 -5.50
CA GLU A 121 14.73 -0.66 -5.59
C GLU A 121 13.48 -0.19 -6.34
N TYR A 122 12.82 0.85 -5.83
CA TYR A 122 11.61 1.43 -6.42
C TYR A 122 11.78 2.93 -6.68
N ASP A 123 11.24 3.43 -7.79
CA ASP A 123 11.26 4.88 -8.08
C ASP A 123 10.34 5.66 -7.12
N LEU A 124 9.29 5.00 -6.60
CA LEU A 124 8.34 5.60 -5.69
C LEU A 124 7.85 4.59 -4.64
N ILE A 125 7.85 5.01 -3.38
CA ILE A 125 7.11 4.34 -2.32
C ILE A 125 5.86 5.17 -2.07
N VAL A 126 4.70 4.54 -2.18
CA VAL A 126 3.42 5.16 -1.84
C VAL A 126 2.68 4.24 -0.90
N SER A 127 2.23 4.77 0.23
CA SER A 127 1.51 3.96 1.19
C SER A 127 0.57 4.79 2.03
N PHE A 128 -0.43 4.12 2.59
CA PHE A 128 -1.29 4.66 3.62
C PHE A 128 -1.18 3.74 4.84
N PRO A 129 -0.06 3.80 5.58
CA PRO A 129 0.24 2.87 6.65
C PRO A 129 -0.77 2.98 7.79
N PRO A 130 -0.88 1.96 8.66
CA PRO A 130 -1.75 2.01 9.82
C PRO A 130 -1.30 3.14 10.76
N PHE A 131 -2.22 4.06 11.05
CA PHE A 131 -1.98 5.20 11.94
C PHE A 131 -2.54 4.94 13.34
N GLY A 132 -1.81 5.36 14.36
CA GLY A 132 -2.23 5.24 15.76
C GLY A 132 -1.92 3.89 16.41
N MET A 133 -1.21 3.00 15.71
CA MET A 133 -0.66 1.78 16.31
C MET A 133 0.29 2.12 17.47
N LYS A 134 0.22 1.35 18.55
CA LYS A 134 1.20 1.42 19.64
C LYS A 134 2.21 0.30 19.48
N ILE A 135 3.41 0.64 19.01
CA ILE A 135 4.52 -0.30 18.89
C ILE A 135 5.42 -0.11 20.12
N PRO A 136 5.54 -1.12 21.02
CA PRO A 136 6.41 -1.05 22.19
C PRO A 136 7.87 -0.80 21.80
N LYS A 137 8.63 -0.10 22.65
CA LYS A 137 10.06 0.17 22.37
C LYS A 137 10.88 -1.09 22.12
N SER A 138 10.68 -2.15 22.89
CA SER A 138 11.40 -3.42 22.70
C SER A 138 11.20 -3.99 21.30
N SER A 139 9.97 -3.97 20.79
CA SER A 139 9.67 -4.43 19.43
C SER A 139 10.32 -3.54 18.37
N ARG A 140 10.42 -2.22 18.60
CA ARG A 140 11.11 -1.29 17.67
C ARG A 140 12.60 -1.58 17.59
N GLU A 141 13.24 -1.91 18.71
CA GLU A 141 14.65 -2.29 18.75
C GLU A 141 14.89 -3.59 17.96
N ASP A 142 14.04 -4.61 18.16
CA ASP A 142 14.13 -5.87 17.40
C ASP A 142 13.95 -5.64 15.88
N ILE A 143 12.99 -4.78 15.50
CA ILE A 143 12.77 -4.40 14.10
C ILE A 143 13.99 -3.66 13.54
N TYR A 144 14.51 -2.67 14.27
CA TYR A 144 15.70 -1.93 13.87
C TYR A 144 16.89 -2.85 13.58
N TYR A 145 17.22 -3.74 14.53
CA TYR A 145 18.34 -4.67 14.38
C TYR A 145 18.14 -5.70 13.26
N SER A 146 16.89 -6.10 12.99
CA SER A 146 16.60 -7.07 11.93
C SER A 146 16.59 -6.45 10.54
N MET A 147 16.17 -5.19 10.39
CA MET A 147 16.13 -4.48 9.11
C MET A 147 17.48 -3.91 8.68
N GLY A 148 18.33 -3.46 9.62
CA GLY A 148 19.56 -2.74 9.28
C GLY A 148 19.31 -1.42 8.55
N ASN A 149 18.16 -0.78 8.80
CA ASN A 149 17.76 0.47 8.17
C ASN A 149 18.27 1.68 8.98
N GLU A 150 19.14 2.51 8.37
CA GLU A 150 19.73 3.71 9.01
C GLU A 150 18.68 4.75 9.43
N TRP A 151 17.55 4.85 8.72
CA TRP A 151 16.47 5.78 9.08
C TRP A 151 15.81 5.42 10.41
N LEU A 152 15.99 4.19 10.88
CA LEU A 152 15.50 3.72 12.16
C LEU A 152 16.51 3.94 13.32
N ASP A 153 17.68 4.54 13.10
CA ASP A 153 18.62 4.91 14.19
C ASP A 153 17.96 5.81 15.25
N VAL A 154 16.99 6.63 14.83
CA VAL A 154 16.19 7.50 15.71
C VAL A 154 15.06 6.76 16.44
N ALA A 155 14.84 5.48 16.17
CA ALA A 155 13.74 4.70 16.75
C ALA A 155 13.81 4.62 18.28
N SER A 156 15.02 4.56 18.84
CA SER A 156 15.26 4.50 20.29
C SER A 156 14.81 5.77 21.03
N ILE A 157 14.91 6.92 20.37
CA ILE A 157 14.52 8.23 20.92
C ILE A 157 13.06 8.58 20.63
N LEU A 158 12.41 7.91 19.67
CA LEU A 158 11.00 8.15 19.35
C LEU A 158 10.08 7.74 20.51
N PRO A 159 9.17 8.62 20.98
CA PRO A 159 8.17 8.25 21.98
C PRO A 159 7.29 7.09 21.51
N GLU A 160 6.79 6.27 22.45
CA GLU A 160 5.86 5.18 22.12
C GLU A 160 4.56 5.70 21.50
N SER A 161 4.12 6.89 21.91
CA SER A 161 2.95 7.59 21.36
C SER A 161 3.13 8.12 19.93
N ARG A 162 4.26 7.81 19.28
CA ARG A 162 4.67 8.33 17.96
C ARG A 162 5.13 7.20 17.03
N SER A 163 4.47 6.04 17.10
CA SER A 163 4.79 4.89 16.23
C SER A 163 4.61 5.20 14.74
N ASP A 164 3.76 6.16 14.38
CA ASP A 164 3.53 6.55 12.98
C ASP A 164 4.84 7.03 12.31
N TRP A 165 5.68 7.74 13.06
CA TRP A 165 7.01 8.15 12.58
C TRP A 165 7.92 6.94 12.38
N PHE A 166 7.88 5.98 13.30
CA PHE A 166 8.66 4.75 13.16
C PHE A 166 8.25 3.96 11.91
N ILE A 167 6.94 3.80 11.68
CA ILE A 167 6.44 3.14 10.47
C ILE A 167 6.85 3.91 9.21
N THR A 168 6.73 5.24 9.22
CA THR A 168 7.13 6.09 8.10
C THR A 168 8.61 5.93 7.76
N LEU A 169 9.48 5.99 8.77
CA LEU A 169 10.92 5.84 8.61
C LEU A 169 11.30 4.41 8.17
N SER A 170 10.56 3.39 8.60
CA SER A 170 10.84 2.01 8.19
C SER A 170 10.75 1.79 6.68
N MET A 171 9.92 2.60 6.00
CA MET A 171 9.76 2.57 4.54
C MET A 171 10.89 3.27 3.79
N LEU A 172 11.61 4.19 4.43
CA LEU A 172 12.76 4.84 3.83
C LEU A 172 13.95 3.87 3.96
N SER A 173 14.37 3.24 2.88
CA SER A 173 15.50 2.30 2.86
C SER A 173 16.07 2.18 1.46
#